data_AF-A0A6A5KHH2-F1
#
_entry.id   AF-A0A6A5KHH2-F1
#
_cell.length_a   1.000
_cell.length_b   1.000
_cell.length_c   1.000
_cell.angle_alpha   90.00
_cell.angle_beta   90.00
_cell.angle_gamma   90.00
#
_symmetry.space_group_name_H-M   'P 1'
#
loop_
_entity.id
_entity.type
_entity.pdbx_description
1 polymer ?
#
loop_
_entity_poly.entity_id
_entity_poly.type
_entity_poly.pdbx_seq_one_letter_code
_entity_poly.pdbx_strand_id
1 'polypeptide(L)'
;MAAPTPTPAPQLKPELASLQREKIDPRSARNLLRGAFKQNLQKLTRSCRHMCFLFHTPIDRNFGLITACGVEFNIHSVLLIGGSKMLQEGVFPGGTMPPSPPTFVHLPERFHPILVDRIVSFIYTSDYAFGPRGVGHVLEQKDFEFKNATLIPDGSSPTAATPTLVGIHGFAFHFRIYALAEEMEYDALKSAAHHKLVNILVQQHKKSPFLLKELVNVTFAPSVEVGRICKDEDGVLQQVVIAAIIAHECNGWSEKETREFADSLEHPEYVGFWHGYNMVKEENRDLIKLGEYAKPLAAERKKTKNRNGRKAKKEMGGEGTTKGDGNLRAPLAGPPRQRENKFKKRHEGKRGVGAVPIAAKGREDGNMDLEDDELL
;
A
#
# COMPACT_ATOMS: atom_id res chain seq x y z
N MET A 1 61.98 -54.59 -2.56
CA MET A 1 61.66 -53.42 -1.72
C MET A 1 60.72 -52.53 -2.52
N ALA A 2 59.44 -52.50 -2.16
CA ALA A 2 58.41 -51.73 -2.86
C ALA A 2 58.18 -50.39 -2.14
N ALA A 3 58.13 -49.30 -2.90
CA ALA A 3 57.93 -47.95 -2.38
C ALA A 3 56.51 -47.77 -1.80
N PRO A 4 56.34 -46.97 -0.72
CA PRO A 4 55.04 -46.76 -0.10
C PRO A 4 54.17 -45.85 -0.98
N THR A 5 52.92 -46.28 -1.18
CA THR A 5 51.90 -45.56 -1.94
C THR A 5 51.40 -44.35 -1.13
N PRO A 6 51.29 -43.15 -1.73
CA PRO A 6 50.82 -41.96 -1.01
C PRO A 6 49.33 -42.08 -0.68
N THR A 7 48.98 -41.88 0.58
CA THR A 7 47.61 -41.81 1.08
C THR A 7 46.96 -40.50 0.61
N PRO A 8 45.77 -40.53 -0.01
CA PRO A 8 45.08 -39.31 -0.41
C PRO A 8 44.61 -38.53 0.82
N ALA A 9 44.87 -37.22 0.84
CA ALA A 9 44.45 -36.32 1.89
C ALA A 9 42.92 -36.31 2.06
N PRO A 10 42.39 -36.14 3.29
CA PRO A 10 40.96 -36.08 3.52
C PRO A 10 40.39 -34.86 2.79
N GLN A 11 39.57 -35.10 1.77
CA GLN A 11 38.78 -34.06 1.15
C GLN A 11 37.72 -33.62 2.17
N LEU A 12 37.88 -32.39 2.69
CA LEU A 12 36.82 -31.67 3.39
C LEU A 12 35.62 -31.59 2.44
N LYS A 13 34.64 -32.46 2.64
CA LYS A 13 33.32 -32.32 2.02
C LYS A 13 32.78 -30.95 2.47
N PRO A 14 32.50 -30.02 1.55
CA PRO A 14 31.70 -28.86 1.88
C PRO A 14 30.34 -29.41 2.31
N GLU A 15 30.08 -29.38 3.60
CA GLU A 15 28.75 -29.60 4.13
C GLU A 15 27.91 -28.46 3.54
N LEU A 16 27.18 -28.76 2.47
CA LEU A 16 26.11 -27.93 1.95
C LEU A 16 25.07 -27.90 3.06
N ALA A 17 25.29 -27.01 4.04
CA ALA A 17 24.27 -26.58 4.97
C ALA A 17 23.07 -26.25 4.10
N SER A 18 22.02 -27.06 4.23
CA SER A 18 20.76 -26.83 3.55
C SER A 18 20.27 -25.48 4.04
N LEU A 19 20.59 -24.42 3.29
CA LEU A 19 20.00 -23.10 3.40
C LEU A 19 18.55 -23.23 2.95
N GLN A 20 17.75 -23.97 3.74
CA GLN A 20 16.33 -23.73 3.78
C GLN A 20 16.22 -22.29 4.23
N ARG A 21 15.97 -21.40 3.27
CA ARG A 21 15.59 -20.03 3.57
C ARG A 21 14.38 -20.17 4.49
N GLU A 22 14.56 -19.81 5.76
CA GLU A 22 13.44 -19.71 6.69
C GLU A 22 12.31 -18.98 5.97
N LYS A 23 11.10 -19.55 6.06
CA LYS A 23 9.90 -18.87 5.59
C LYS A 23 9.69 -17.68 6.51
N ILE A 24 10.30 -16.55 6.17
CA ILE A 24 10.15 -15.30 6.91
C ILE A 24 8.72 -14.82 6.69
N ASP A 25 8.00 -14.58 7.78
CA ASP A 25 6.65 -14.02 7.75
C ASP A 25 6.68 -12.68 6.98
N PRO A 26 5.83 -12.49 5.94
CA PRO A 26 5.78 -11.25 5.18
C PRO A 26 5.47 -10.00 6.02
N ARG A 27 4.87 -10.16 7.20
CA ARG A 27 4.48 -9.10 8.15
C ARG A 27 5.54 -8.80 9.21
N SER A 28 6.56 -9.66 9.35
CA SER A 28 7.63 -9.46 10.32
C SER A 28 8.44 -8.19 10.05
N ALA A 29 8.93 -7.53 11.11
CA ALA A 29 9.82 -6.38 10.96
C ALA A 29 11.04 -6.69 10.07
N ARG A 30 11.59 -7.91 10.12
CA ARG A 30 12.68 -8.34 9.24
C ARG A 30 12.33 -8.19 7.75
N ASN A 31 11.14 -8.64 7.34
CA ASN A 31 10.71 -8.51 5.95
C ASN A 31 10.41 -7.05 5.57
N LEU A 32 9.78 -6.30 6.47
CA LEU A 32 9.50 -4.87 6.28
C LEU A 32 10.77 -4.05 6.09
N LEU A 33 11.76 -4.23 6.99
CA LEU A 33 13.07 -3.58 6.93
C LEU A 33 13.86 -4.03 5.70
N ARG A 34 13.81 -5.32 5.34
CA ARG A 34 14.40 -5.80 4.09
C ARG A 34 13.80 -5.06 2.90
N GLY A 35 12.48 -4.85 2.85
CA GLY A 35 11.82 -4.06 1.81
C GLY A 35 12.26 -2.59 1.82
N ALA A 36 12.36 -1.98 3.00
CA ALA A 36 12.81 -0.60 3.19
C ALA A 36 14.24 -0.37 2.69
N PHE A 37 15.15 -1.30 3.01
CA PHE A 37 16.58 -1.17 2.68
C PHE A 37 16.96 -1.74 1.31
N LYS A 38 16.17 -2.67 0.74
CA LYS A 38 16.45 -3.26 -0.58
C LYS A 38 15.72 -2.63 -1.77
N GLN A 39 14.87 -1.62 -1.58
CA GLN A 39 13.96 -1.04 -2.58
C GLN A 39 14.19 -1.46 -4.05
N ASN A 40 13.41 -2.44 -4.49
CA ASN A 40 12.76 -2.56 -5.80
C ASN A 40 12.25 -3.99 -5.94
N LEU A 41 10.96 -4.24 -5.67
CA LEU A 41 10.31 -5.46 -6.16
C LEU A 41 8.85 -5.17 -6.53
N GLN A 42 8.65 -5.06 -7.85
CA GLN A 42 7.43 -5.17 -8.65
C GLN A 42 6.08 -4.97 -7.95
N LYS A 43 5.41 -3.88 -8.32
CA LYS A 43 3.95 -3.76 -8.23
C LYS A 43 3.29 -4.73 -9.19
N LEU A 44 2.71 -5.80 -8.68
CA LEU A 44 1.72 -6.61 -9.38
C LEU A 44 0.33 -6.02 -9.10
N THR A 45 -0.10 -5.08 -9.93
CA THR A 45 -1.52 -4.76 -10.04
C THR A 45 -2.15 -5.75 -11.02
N ARG A 46 -2.83 -6.77 -10.50
CA ARG A 46 -3.76 -7.56 -11.30
C ARG A 46 -5.08 -6.77 -11.38
N SER A 47 -5.33 -6.15 -12.53
CA SER A 47 -6.64 -5.57 -12.83
C SER A 47 -7.58 -6.70 -13.23
N CYS A 48 -8.58 -6.98 -12.38
CA CYS A 48 -9.65 -7.91 -12.71
C CYS A 48 -10.77 -7.14 -13.43
N ARG A 49 -10.75 -7.13 -14.76
CA ARG A 49 -11.70 -6.36 -15.60
C ARG A 49 -13.17 -6.72 -15.37
N HIS A 50 -13.44 -7.96 -14.96
CA HIS A 50 -14.81 -8.45 -14.73
C HIS A 50 -15.45 -7.86 -13.46
N MET A 51 -14.67 -7.65 -12.40
CA MET A 51 -15.19 -7.08 -11.16
C MET A 51 -15.53 -5.59 -11.29
N CYS A 52 -14.81 -4.85 -12.14
CA CYS A 52 -15.17 -3.47 -12.46
C CYS A 52 -16.51 -3.37 -13.21
N PHE A 53 -16.90 -4.40 -13.97
CA PHE A 53 -18.20 -4.44 -14.65
C PHE A 53 -19.34 -4.56 -13.64
N LEU A 54 -19.29 -5.54 -12.73
CA LEU A 54 -20.30 -5.73 -11.67
C LEU A 54 -20.40 -4.52 -10.72
N PHE A 55 -19.30 -3.81 -10.50
CA PHE A 55 -19.32 -2.57 -9.71
C PHE A 55 -20.16 -1.47 -10.36
N HIS A 56 -20.13 -1.37 -11.70
CA HIS A 56 -20.86 -0.35 -12.45
C HIS A 56 -22.26 -0.80 -12.91
N THR A 57 -22.62 -2.07 -12.73
CA THR A 57 -23.96 -2.58 -13.04
C THR A 57 -24.80 -2.62 -11.75
N PRO A 58 -25.88 -1.82 -11.64
CA PRO A 58 -26.73 -1.80 -10.46
C PRO A 58 -27.73 -2.96 -10.38
N ILE A 59 -27.85 -3.75 -11.45
CA ILE A 59 -28.78 -4.88 -11.58
C ILE A 59 -28.45 -5.93 -10.51
N ASP A 60 -29.46 -6.46 -9.81
CA ASP A 60 -29.37 -7.54 -8.81
C ASP A 60 -28.61 -7.22 -7.50
N ARG A 61 -28.42 -5.94 -7.17
CA ARG A 61 -28.03 -5.55 -5.80
C ARG A 61 -29.19 -5.82 -4.84
N ASN A 62 -29.04 -6.87 -4.05
CA ASN A 62 -30.12 -7.46 -3.25
C ASN A 62 -29.89 -7.37 -1.73
N PHE A 63 -28.88 -6.62 -1.28
CA PHE A 63 -28.58 -6.44 0.14
C PHE A 63 -28.07 -5.03 0.46
N GLY A 64 -28.60 -4.41 1.51
CA GLY A 64 -28.25 -3.06 1.94
C GLY A 64 -27.36 -3.01 3.19
N LEU A 65 -26.33 -2.17 3.17
CA LEU A 65 -25.61 -1.76 4.38
C LEU A 65 -26.11 -0.38 4.80
N ILE A 66 -26.63 -0.25 6.02
CA ILE A 66 -27.16 1.02 6.54
C ILE A 66 -26.27 1.48 7.69
N THR A 67 -25.60 2.62 7.52
CA THR A 67 -24.77 3.22 8.57
C THR A 67 -25.62 3.82 9.68
N ALA A 68 -25.03 4.08 10.86
CA ALA A 68 -25.74 4.69 11.98
C ALA A 68 -26.35 6.07 11.65
N CYS A 69 -25.85 6.77 10.63
CA CYS A 69 -26.43 8.03 10.15
C CYS A 69 -27.38 7.86 8.95
N GLY A 70 -27.83 6.63 8.66
CA GLY A 70 -28.83 6.35 7.63
C GLY A 70 -28.32 6.37 6.19
N VAL A 71 -27.01 6.51 5.94
CA VAL A 71 -26.46 6.35 4.58
C VAL A 71 -26.54 4.87 4.20
N GLU A 72 -27.15 4.59 3.05
CA GLU A 72 -27.38 3.23 2.56
C GLU A 72 -26.45 2.89 1.39
N PHE A 73 -25.98 1.65 1.38
CA PHE A 73 -25.17 1.07 0.32
C PHE A 73 -25.75 -0.26 -0.12
N ASN A 74 -26.41 -0.29 -1.28
CA ASN A 74 -26.86 -1.55 -1.87
C ASN A 74 -25.72 -2.26 -2.59
N ILE A 75 -25.53 -3.54 -2.26
CA ILE A 75 -24.49 -4.42 -2.79
C ILE A 75 -25.08 -5.78 -3.19
N HIS A 76 -24.30 -6.54 -3.96
CA HIS A 76 -24.65 -7.93 -4.26
C HIS A 76 -24.24 -8.80 -3.07
N SER A 77 -25.21 -9.44 -2.41
CA SER A 77 -24.94 -10.35 -1.27
C SER A 77 -23.93 -11.46 -1.60
N VAL A 78 -23.90 -11.94 -2.85
CA VAL A 78 -22.93 -12.95 -3.31
C VAL A 78 -21.47 -12.50 -3.12
N LEU A 79 -21.19 -11.19 -3.15
CA LEU A 79 -19.85 -10.65 -2.96
C LEU A 79 -19.40 -10.64 -1.49
N LEU A 80 -20.31 -10.95 -0.57
CA LEU A 80 -20.00 -11.08 0.86
C LEU A 80 -19.55 -12.51 1.20
N ILE A 81 -19.86 -13.49 0.35
CA ILE A 81 -19.48 -14.90 0.56
C ILE A 81 -17.96 -15.04 0.49
N GLY A 82 -17.36 -15.58 1.55
CA GLY A 82 -15.89 -15.71 1.66
C GLY A 82 -15.16 -14.38 1.88
N GLY A 83 -15.90 -13.30 2.15
CA GLY A 83 -15.39 -11.97 2.46
C GLY A 83 -15.38 -11.69 3.97
N SER A 84 -16.17 -10.72 4.40
CA SER A 84 -16.34 -10.40 5.82
C SER A 84 -17.26 -11.42 6.49
N LYS A 85 -16.76 -12.11 7.52
CA LYS A 85 -17.56 -13.06 8.29
C LYS A 85 -18.70 -12.37 9.06
N MET A 86 -18.45 -11.20 9.66
CA MET A 86 -19.49 -10.39 10.32
C MET A 86 -20.65 -10.07 9.37
N LEU A 87 -20.36 -9.62 8.15
CA LEU A 87 -21.41 -9.32 7.16
C LEU A 87 -22.06 -10.60 6.63
N GLN A 88 -21.29 -11.66 6.42
CA GLN A 88 -21.81 -12.95 5.97
C GLN A 88 -22.79 -13.53 7.00
N GLU A 89 -22.49 -13.46 8.30
CA GLU A 89 -23.40 -13.85 9.38
C GLU A 89 -24.65 -12.97 9.44
N GLY A 90 -24.50 -11.67 9.14
CA GLY A 90 -25.63 -10.74 9.02
C GLY A 90 -26.57 -11.05 7.86
N VAL A 91 -26.06 -11.63 6.76
CA VAL A 91 -26.86 -11.99 5.57
C VAL A 91 -27.38 -13.43 5.66
N PHE A 92 -26.56 -14.34 6.19
CA PHE A 92 -26.80 -15.78 6.25
C PHE A 92 -26.62 -16.28 7.69
N PRO A 93 -27.49 -15.90 8.63
CA PRO A 93 -27.39 -16.32 10.03
C PRO A 93 -27.42 -17.85 10.12
N GLY A 94 -26.35 -18.44 10.66
CA GLY A 94 -26.20 -19.89 10.79
C GLY A 94 -25.74 -20.63 9.52
N GLY A 95 -25.32 -19.93 8.47
CA GLY A 95 -24.64 -20.51 7.29
C GLY A 95 -25.55 -21.20 6.27
N THR A 96 -26.83 -21.40 6.57
CA THR A 96 -27.85 -21.86 5.61
C THR A 96 -28.58 -20.66 5.01
N MET A 97 -28.90 -20.70 3.71
CA MET A 97 -29.80 -19.73 3.06
C MET A 97 -31.12 -19.70 3.84
N PRO A 98 -31.38 -18.68 4.68
CA PRO A 98 -32.62 -18.62 5.42
C PRO A 98 -33.77 -18.54 4.41
N PRO A 99 -34.96 -19.07 4.71
CA PRO A 99 -36.11 -18.94 3.82
C PRO A 99 -36.49 -17.47 3.56
N SER A 100 -36.02 -16.55 4.42
CA SER A 100 -36.17 -15.10 4.25
C SER A 100 -34.88 -14.42 4.72
N PRO A 101 -33.85 -14.29 3.85
CA PRO A 101 -32.62 -13.62 4.22
C PRO A 101 -32.91 -12.14 4.53
N PRO A 102 -32.21 -11.53 5.50
CA PRO A 102 -32.31 -10.10 5.74
C PRO A 102 -31.94 -9.33 4.47
N THR A 103 -32.73 -8.30 4.15
CA THR A 103 -32.46 -7.44 2.99
C THR A 103 -31.48 -6.32 3.33
N PHE A 104 -31.21 -6.08 4.61
CA PHE A 104 -30.24 -5.09 5.06
C PHE A 104 -29.63 -5.45 6.42
N VAL A 105 -28.52 -4.79 6.75
CA VAL A 105 -27.93 -4.79 8.09
C VAL A 105 -27.60 -3.36 8.53
N HIS A 106 -27.91 -3.05 9.79
CA HIS A 106 -27.49 -1.81 10.43
C HIS A 106 -26.07 -1.94 10.97
N LEU A 107 -25.20 -1.04 10.54
CA LEU A 107 -23.81 -1.00 10.96
C LEU A 107 -23.67 -0.16 12.25
N PRO A 108 -22.81 -0.58 13.19
CA PRO A 108 -22.50 0.18 14.40
C PRO A 108 -21.97 1.60 14.12
N GLU A 109 -22.06 2.51 15.10
CA GLU A 109 -21.69 3.93 14.96
C GLU A 109 -20.24 4.18 14.47
N ARG A 110 -19.32 3.28 14.81
CA ARG A 110 -17.91 3.35 14.38
C ARG A 110 -17.71 3.11 12.88
N PHE A 111 -18.70 2.55 12.18
CA PHE A 111 -18.70 2.41 10.71
C PHE A 111 -19.06 3.73 10.05
N HIS A 112 -18.10 4.65 10.07
CA HIS A 112 -18.26 5.94 9.43
C HIS A 112 -18.58 5.77 7.92
N PRO A 113 -19.57 6.50 7.37
CA PRO A 113 -20.02 6.32 5.98
C PRO A 113 -18.94 6.36 4.91
N ILE A 114 -17.97 7.27 5.02
CA ILE A 114 -16.83 7.32 4.08
C ILE A 114 -15.94 6.07 4.18
N LEU A 115 -15.74 5.50 5.37
CA LEU A 115 -15.00 4.25 5.50
C LEU A 115 -15.80 3.11 4.88
N VAL A 116 -17.12 3.05 5.11
CA VAL A 116 -18.02 2.08 4.49
C VAL A 116 -18.01 2.20 2.97
N ASP A 117 -18.08 3.41 2.43
CA ASP A 117 -17.96 3.65 0.99
C ASP A 117 -16.68 3.05 0.42
N ARG A 118 -15.53 3.24 1.09
CA ARG A 118 -14.25 2.65 0.67
C ARG A 118 -14.21 1.14 0.83
N ILE A 119 -14.86 0.59 1.85
CA ILE A 119 -15.02 -0.86 2.04
C ILE A 119 -15.90 -1.46 0.94
N VAL A 120 -16.96 -0.77 0.53
CA VAL A 120 -17.79 -1.18 -0.62
C VAL A 120 -16.94 -1.19 -1.89
N SER A 121 -16.12 -0.16 -2.15
CA SER A 121 -15.15 -0.22 -3.25
C SER A 121 -14.22 -1.43 -3.15
N PHE A 122 -13.78 -1.80 -1.95
CA PHE A 122 -12.94 -2.98 -1.73
C PHE A 122 -13.66 -4.29 -2.02
N ILE A 123 -14.92 -4.46 -1.61
CA ILE A 123 -15.73 -5.65 -1.87
C ILE A 123 -15.76 -5.97 -3.36
N TYR A 124 -15.91 -4.95 -4.21
CA TYR A 124 -15.94 -5.14 -5.65
C TYR A 124 -14.54 -5.21 -6.24
N THR A 125 -13.63 -4.32 -5.89
CA THR A 125 -12.39 -4.15 -6.66
C THR A 125 -11.16 -4.81 -6.04
N SER A 126 -11.32 -5.37 -4.82
CA SER A 126 -10.22 -5.80 -3.96
C SER A 126 -9.19 -4.69 -3.67
N ASP A 127 -9.59 -3.43 -3.82
CA ASP A 127 -8.79 -2.27 -3.49
C ASP A 127 -9.66 -1.10 -2.99
N TYR A 128 -9.03 -0.16 -2.27
CA TYR A 128 -9.70 1.06 -1.81
C TYR A 128 -8.74 2.25 -1.79
N ALA A 129 -9.29 3.47 -1.81
CA ALA A 129 -8.47 4.69 -1.87
C ALA A 129 -8.78 5.64 -0.70
N PHE A 130 -7.74 6.29 -0.18
CA PHE A 130 -7.85 7.36 0.83
C PHE A 130 -8.69 8.55 0.32
N GLY A 131 -8.43 8.98 -0.92
CA GLY A 131 -9.15 10.07 -1.58
C GLY A 131 -9.03 10.00 -3.11
N PRO A 132 -9.61 10.96 -3.86
CA PRO A 132 -9.34 11.12 -5.28
C PRO A 132 -7.82 11.23 -5.53
N ARG A 133 -7.36 10.70 -6.66
CA ARG A 133 -5.94 10.37 -6.90
C ARG A 133 -5.00 11.56 -6.61
N GLY A 134 -4.25 11.47 -5.50
CA GLY A 134 -2.81 11.76 -5.51
C GLY A 134 -2.28 13.11 -5.01
N VAL A 135 -3.00 13.92 -4.23
CA VAL A 135 -2.46 15.23 -3.80
C VAL A 135 -2.56 15.53 -2.30
N GLY A 136 -3.44 14.87 -1.54
CA GLY A 136 -3.63 15.13 -0.11
C GLY A 136 -2.83 14.20 0.82
N HIS A 137 -2.18 14.77 1.84
CA HIS A 137 -1.68 14.03 3.01
C HIS A 137 -2.76 13.87 4.09
N VAL A 138 -3.87 14.58 3.92
CA VAL A 138 -4.95 14.79 4.87
C VAL A 138 -6.28 14.71 4.11
N LEU A 139 -7.31 14.20 4.76
CA LEU A 139 -8.65 14.09 4.18
C LEU A 139 -9.35 15.45 4.31
N GLU A 140 -9.67 16.08 3.18
CA GLU A 140 -10.38 17.36 3.15
C GLU A 140 -11.88 17.10 2.97
N GLN A 141 -12.72 18.08 3.33
CA GLN A 141 -14.17 17.96 3.17
C GLN A 141 -14.59 17.65 1.72
N LYS A 142 -13.86 18.18 0.72
CA LYS A 142 -14.11 17.90 -0.70
C LYS A 142 -13.90 16.42 -1.09
N ASP A 143 -13.17 15.65 -0.27
CA ASP A 143 -12.89 14.24 -0.50
C ASP A 143 -14.02 13.32 0.00
N PHE A 144 -15.06 13.88 0.62
CA PHE A 144 -16.23 13.19 1.17
C PHE A 144 -17.29 12.91 0.09
N GLU A 145 -16.86 12.75 -1.15
CA GLU A 145 -17.73 12.27 -2.22
C GLU A 145 -18.02 10.78 -2.00
N PHE A 146 -19.30 10.47 -1.85
CA PHE A 146 -19.81 9.10 -1.86
C PHE A 146 -19.83 8.59 -3.30
N LYS A 147 -19.11 7.48 -3.54
CA LYS A 147 -19.04 6.86 -4.86
C LYS A 147 -20.03 5.72 -4.99
N ASN A 148 -20.41 5.12 -3.87
CA ASN A 148 -21.14 3.86 -3.82
C ASN A 148 -22.46 3.95 -3.05
N ALA A 149 -22.72 5.07 -2.35
CA ALA A 149 -23.97 5.24 -1.63
C ALA A 149 -25.15 5.21 -2.60
N THR A 150 -26.18 4.44 -2.24
CA THR A 150 -27.43 4.34 -3.01
C THR A 150 -28.50 5.28 -2.50
N LEU A 151 -28.47 5.58 -1.19
CA LEU A 151 -29.32 6.59 -0.58
C LEU A 151 -28.49 7.40 0.41
N ILE A 152 -28.64 8.72 0.33
CA ILE A 152 -28.12 9.67 1.31
C ILE A 152 -29.35 10.43 1.83
N PRO A 153 -29.68 10.36 3.13
CA PRO A 153 -30.85 11.03 3.68
C PRO A 153 -30.87 12.54 3.39
N ASP A 154 -31.98 13.05 2.86
CA ASP A 154 -32.17 14.48 2.61
C ASP A 154 -32.14 15.26 3.93
N GLY A 155 -31.38 16.36 3.98
CA GLY A 155 -31.35 17.27 5.13
C GLY A 155 -30.46 16.84 6.28
N SER A 156 -29.67 15.76 6.17
CA SER A 156 -28.57 15.54 7.10
C SER A 156 -27.46 16.56 6.79
N SER A 157 -27.51 17.72 7.46
CA SER A 157 -26.28 18.46 7.82
C SER A 157 -25.21 17.44 8.18
N PRO A 158 -23.93 17.62 7.77
CA PRO A 158 -22.88 16.63 7.97
C PRO A 158 -23.04 16.04 9.37
N THR A 159 -23.46 14.77 9.44
CA THR A 159 -23.71 14.12 10.73
C THR A 159 -22.44 14.25 11.56
N ALA A 160 -22.51 14.25 12.90
CA ALA A 160 -21.32 14.42 13.74
C ALA A 160 -20.14 13.48 13.35
N ALA A 161 -20.44 12.39 12.65
CA ALA A 161 -19.50 11.51 11.95
C ALA A 161 -18.66 12.22 10.86
N THR A 162 -19.28 12.96 9.92
CA THR A 162 -18.60 13.61 8.79
C THR A 162 -17.41 14.51 9.18
N PRO A 163 -17.49 15.41 10.17
CA PRO A 163 -16.32 16.18 10.61
C PRO A 163 -15.26 15.31 11.31
N THR A 164 -15.59 14.11 11.81
CA THR A 164 -14.64 13.27 12.56
C THR A 164 -13.48 12.76 11.69
N LEU A 165 -13.68 12.63 10.38
CA LEU A 165 -12.60 12.23 9.47
C LEU A 165 -11.94 13.41 8.73
N VAL A 166 -12.50 14.62 8.81
CA VAL A 166 -11.88 15.80 8.19
C VAL A 166 -10.58 16.10 8.96
N GLY A 167 -9.48 16.34 8.24
CA GLY A 167 -8.20 16.63 8.88
C GLY A 167 -7.37 15.40 9.25
N ILE A 168 -7.89 14.17 9.07
CA ILE A 168 -7.09 12.97 9.40
C ILE A 168 -6.04 12.68 8.35
N HIS A 169 -4.88 12.21 8.80
CA HIS A 169 -3.81 11.78 7.92
C HIS A 169 -4.13 10.46 7.20
N GLY A 170 -3.50 10.27 6.04
CA GLY A 170 -3.64 9.04 5.25
C GLY A 170 -3.35 7.76 6.03
N PHE A 171 -2.33 7.76 6.90
CA PHE A 171 -2.06 6.59 7.75
C PHE A 171 -3.22 6.32 8.71
N ALA A 172 -3.75 7.34 9.38
CA ALA A 172 -4.83 7.20 10.36
C ALA A 172 -6.10 6.66 9.71
N PHE A 173 -6.38 7.05 8.47
CA PHE A 173 -7.44 6.46 7.66
C PHE A 173 -7.25 4.95 7.45
N HIS A 174 -6.04 4.54 7.04
CA HIS A 174 -5.76 3.11 6.84
C HIS A 174 -5.75 2.30 8.13
N PHE A 175 -5.33 2.89 9.26
CA PHE A 175 -5.51 2.29 10.59
C PHE A 175 -6.98 2.07 10.90
N ARG A 176 -7.85 3.07 10.67
CA ARG A 176 -9.31 2.91 10.88
C ARG A 176 -9.92 1.83 9.99
N ILE A 177 -9.50 1.73 8.72
CA ILE A 177 -9.94 0.63 7.85
C ILE A 177 -9.43 -0.72 8.36
N TYR A 178 -8.20 -0.80 8.88
CA TYR A 178 -7.68 -2.02 9.49
C TYR A 178 -8.49 -2.43 10.73
N ALA A 179 -8.80 -1.49 11.62
CA ALA A 179 -9.62 -1.73 12.81
C ALA A 179 -11.01 -2.25 12.45
N LEU A 180 -11.67 -1.64 11.46
CA LEU A 180 -12.94 -2.16 10.94
C LEU A 180 -12.78 -3.56 10.33
N ALA A 181 -11.66 -3.83 9.66
CA ALA A 181 -11.40 -5.15 9.09
C ALA A 181 -11.13 -6.23 10.16
N GLU A 182 -10.53 -5.89 11.31
CA GLU A 182 -10.44 -6.78 12.47
C GLU A 182 -11.82 -7.14 13.00
N GLU A 183 -12.65 -6.12 13.21
CA GLU A 183 -14.01 -6.30 13.72
C GLU A 183 -14.91 -7.09 12.76
N MET A 184 -14.77 -6.84 11.47
CA MET A 184 -15.49 -7.54 10.41
C MET A 184 -15.00 -8.97 10.17
N GLU A 185 -13.93 -9.39 10.85
CA GLU A 185 -13.17 -10.61 10.59
C GLU A 185 -12.84 -10.77 9.09
N TYR A 186 -12.34 -9.71 8.45
CA TYR A 186 -12.11 -9.64 7.01
C TYR A 186 -10.62 -9.61 6.64
N ASP A 187 -10.01 -10.80 6.54
CA ASP A 187 -8.56 -10.97 6.33
C ASP A 187 -8.00 -10.30 5.07
N ALA A 188 -8.74 -10.36 3.95
CA ALA A 188 -8.31 -9.72 2.71
C ALA A 188 -8.22 -8.19 2.86
N LEU A 189 -9.18 -7.57 3.56
CA LEU A 189 -9.19 -6.14 3.83
C LEU A 189 -8.10 -5.75 4.85
N LYS A 190 -7.89 -6.55 5.90
CA LYS A 190 -6.76 -6.39 6.85
C LYS A 190 -5.43 -6.38 6.10
N SER A 191 -5.21 -7.36 5.22
CA SER A 191 -4.00 -7.46 4.39
C SER A 191 -3.81 -6.26 3.47
N ALA A 192 -4.88 -5.79 2.82
CA ALA A 192 -4.82 -4.62 1.94
C ALA A 192 -4.52 -3.33 2.71
N ALA A 193 -5.15 -3.13 3.87
CA ALA A 193 -4.87 -2.00 4.75
C ALA A 193 -3.44 -2.02 5.28
N HIS A 194 -2.96 -3.18 5.73
CA HIS A 194 -1.57 -3.39 6.13
C HIS A 194 -0.60 -3.03 5.01
N HIS A 195 -0.84 -3.49 3.78
CA HIS A 195 0.02 -3.17 2.65
C HIS A 195 0.09 -1.66 2.38
N LYS A 196 -1.04 -0.96 2.46
CA LYS A 196 -1.09 0.51 2.31
C LYS A 196 -0.33 1.22 3.43
N LEU A 197 -0.45 0.75 4.68
CA LEU A 197 0.30 1.25 5.82
C LEU A 197 1.81 1.04 5.63
N VAL A 198 2.26 -0.15 5.24
CA VAL A 198 3.67 -0.42 4.95
C VAL A 198 4.20 0.51 3.86
N ASN A 199 3.46 0.68 2.77
CA ASN A 199 3.85 1.58 1.69
C ASN A 199 3.98 3.04 2.20
N ILE A 200 3.01 3.52 2.96
CA ILE A 200 3.00 4.92 3.45
C ILE A 200 4.04 5.14 4.55
N LEU A 201 4.19 4.23 5.49
CA LEU A 201 4.99 4.44 6.70
C LEU A 201 6.43 3.99 6.54
N VAL A 202 6.65 2.84 5.89
CA VAL A 202 7.98 2.22 5.80
C VAL A 202 8.66 2.58 4.48
N GLN A 203 7.93 2.53 3.36
CA GLN A 203 8.55 2.65 2.03
C GLN A 203 8.65 4.10 1.53
N GLN A 204 7.69 4.97 1.85
CA GLN A 204 7.78 6.38 1.51
C GLN A 204 8.85 7.07 2.35
N HIS A 205 9.67 7.90 1.71
CA HIS A 205 10.78 8.58 2.38
C HIS A 205 10.31 9.69 3.34
N LYS A 206 11.06 9.82 4.45
CA LYS A 206 11.07 10.97 5.38
C LYS A 206 9.72 11.31 6.00
N LYS A 207 9.29 10.50 6.96
CA LYS A 207 8.25 10.91 7.91
C LYS A 207 8.87 11.76 9.02
N SER A 208 8.13 12.73 9.55
CA SER A 208 8.62 13.54 10.66
C SER A 208 8.59 12.74 11.98
N PRO A 209 9.50 13.02 12.92
CA PRO A 209 9.43 12.49 14.28
C PRO A 209 8.06 12.64 14.94
N PHE A 210 7.46 13.83 14.80
CA PHE A 210 6.14 14.15 15.32
C PHE A 210 5.06 13.18 14.82
N LEU A 211 5.02 12.92 13.51
CA LEU A 211 4.04 12.01 12.92
C LEU A 211 4.26 10.56 13.38
N LEU A 212 5.51 10.12 13.52
CA LEU A 212 5.79 8.77 14.03
C LEU A 212 5.47 8.64 15.52
N LYS A 213 5.56 9.73 16.30
CA LYS A 213 5.10 9.74 17.69
C LYS A 213 3.59 9.54 17.77
N GLU A 214 2.82 10.25 16.94
CA GLU A 214 1.38 10.03 16.87
C GLU A 214 1.04 8.57 16.58
N LEU A 215 1.80 7.92 15.69
CA LEU A 215 1.65 6.48 15.40
C LEU A 215 1.95 5.59 16.60
N VAL A 216 2.98 5.91 17.39
CA VAL A 216 3.27 5.20 18.64
C VAL A 216 2.08 5.34 19.58
N ASN A 217 1.58 6.56 19.77
CA ASN A 217 0.45 6.82 20.67
C ASN A 217 -0.79 6.01 20.27
N VAL A 218 -1.18 5.99 18.99
CA VAL A 218 -2.40 5.28 18.56
C VAL A 218 -2.28 3.76 18.51
N THR A 219 -1.05 3.22 18.55
CA THR A 219 -0.79 1.77 18.39
C THR A 219 -0.38 1.11 19.71
N PHE A 220 0.31 1.84 20.58
CA PHE A 220 0.81 1.36 21.88
C PHE A 220 0.00 1.88 23.07
N ALA A 221 -1.00 2.75 22.86
CA ALA A 221 -1.93 3.10 23.93
C ALA A 221 -2.60 1.85 24.53
N PRO A 222 -2.91 1.86 25.85
CA PRO A 222 -3.69 0.82 26.49
C PRO A 222 -4.99 0.51 25.72
N SER A 223 -5.39 -0.77 25.69
CA SER A 223 -6.58 -1.23 24.94
C SER A 223 -7.89 -0.59 25.39
N VAL A 224 -7.93 -0.04 26.60
CA VAL A 224 -9.11 0.59 27.21
C VAL A 224 -9.16 2.11 26.95
N GLU A 225 -8.12 2.69 26.37
CA GLU A 225 -8.06 4.13 26.10
C GLU A 225 -8.66 4.50 24.75
N VAL A 226 -9.36 5.63 24.71
CA VAL A 226 -10.00 6.22 23.51
C VAL A 226 -8.99 6.50 22.39
N GLY A 227 -7.69 6.57 22.70
CA GLY A 227 -6.62 6.82 21.75
C GLY A 227 -6.22 5.62 20.88
N ARG A 228 -6.51 4.38 21.29
CA ARG A 228 -6.09 3.18 20.54
C ARG A 228 -7.05 2.93 19.39
N ILE A 229 -6.53 2.94 18.16
CA ILE A 229 -7.37 2.77 16.95
C ILE A 229 -7.67 1.29 16.66
N CYS A 230 -6.68 0.40 16.83
CA CYS A 230 -6.78 -1.02 16.48
C CYS A 230 -6.55 -1.92 17.69
N LYS A 231 -7.18 -3.11 17.70
CA LYS A 231 -6.89 -4.12 18.73
C LYS A 231 -5.49 -4.68 18.53
N ASP A 232 -5.08 -4.92 17.28
CA ASP A 232 -3.76 -5.43 16.92
C ASP A 232 -3.37 -6.68 17.73
N GLU A 233 -4.27 -7.67 17.76
CA GLU A 233 -4.13 -8.87 18.62
C GLU A 233 -2.84 -9.65 18.33
N ASP A 234 -2.41 -9.65 17.07
CA ASP A 234 -1.19 -10.32 16.60
C ASP A 234 0.07 -9.42 16.64
N GLY A 235 -0.05 -8.15 17.07
CA GLY A 235 1.04 -7.18 17.10
C GLY A 235 1.59 -6.78 15.72
N VAL A 236 0.85 -7.04 14.64
CA VAL A 236 1.28 -6.80 13.26
C VAL A 236 1.46 -5.31 12.98
N LEU A 237 0.56 -4.46 13.48
CA LEU A 237 0.66 -3.01 13.29
C LEU A 237 1.77 -2.41 14.15
N GLN A 238 1.96 -2.89 15.38
CA GLN A 238 3.11 -2.54 16.22
C GLN A 238 4.43 -2.81 15.49
N GLN A 239 4.56 -3.97 14.83
CA GLN A 239 5.73 -4.30 14.00
C GLN A 239 5.92 -3.33 12.83
N VAL A 240 4.84 -2.88 12.17
CA VAL A 240 4.90 -1.87 11.10
C VAL A 240 5.39 -0.53 11.63
N VAL A 241 4.88 -0.06 12.78
CA VAL A 241 5.28 1.21 13.39
C VAL A 241 6.75 1.18 13.79
N ILE A 242 7.19 0.11 14.47
CA ILE A 242 8.60 -0.06 14.86
C ILE A 242 9.51 -0.09 13.63
N ALA A 243 9.15 -0.91 12.61
CA ALA A 243 9.94 -1.00 11.39
C ALA A 243 10.02 0.33 10.63
N ALA A 244 8.93 1.12 10.61
CA ALA A 244 8.92 2.45 10.04
C ALA A 244 9.91 3.38 10.75
N ILE A 245 9.88 3.43 12.08
CA ILE A 245 10.77 4.28 12.88
C ILE A 245 12.24 3.93 12.62
N ILE A 246 12.59 2.64 12.70
CA ILE A 246 13.96 2.18 12.41
C ILE A 246 14.37 2.55 10.98
N ALA A 247 13.49 2.39 9.99
CA ALA A 247 13.78 2.74 8.61
C ALA A 247 14.03 4.25 8.44
N HIS A 248 13.26 5.13 9.10
CA HIS A 248 13.45 6.59 9.03
C HIS A 248 14.66 7.05 9.79
N GLU A 249 14.92 6.51 10.98
CA GLU A 249 16.14 6.74 11.74
C GLU A 249 17.37 6.37 10.90
N CYS A 250 17.35 5.21 10.23
CA CYS A 250 18.48 4.73 9.43
C CYS A 250 18.67 5.44 8.08
N ASN A 251 17.62 5.98 7.46
CA ASN A 251 17.69 6.50 6.08
C ASN A 251 17.40 8.00 5.93
N GLY A 252 16.72 8.62 6.89
CA GLY A 252 16.05 9.91 6.70
C GLY A 252 16.38 10.96 7.73
N TRP A 253 16.48 10.59 9.01
CA TRP A 253 16.63 11.51 10.12
C TRP A 253 18.07 11.92 10.38
N SER A 254 18.20 13.19 10.78
CA SER A 254 19.39 13.75 11.43
C SER A 254 19.50 13.26 12.87
N GLU A 255 20.69 13.41 13.46
CA GLU A 255 20.91 13.13 14.88
C GLU A 255 19.99 13.98 15.77
N LYS A 256 19.73 15.23 15.36
CA LYS A 256 18.81 16.12 16.07
C LYS A 256 17.38 15.57 16.06
N GLU A 257 16.85 15.21 14.89
CA GLU A 257 15.49 14.63 14.77
C GLU A 257 15.37 13.31 15.52
N THR A 258 16.43 12.50 15.52
CA THR A 258 16.47 11.22 16.25
C THR A 258 16.43 11.44 17.76
N ARG A 259 17.17 12.44 18.26
CA ARG A 259 17.16 12.81 19.67
C ARG A 259 15.81 13.40 20.07
N GLU A 260 15.29 14.35 19.30
CA GLU A 260 13.96 14.93 19.55
C GLU A 260 12.85 13.86 19.62
N PHE A 261 12.93 12.83 18.77
CA PHE A 261 12.02 11.70 18.84
C PHE A 261 12.17 10.92 20.14
N ALA A 262 13.40 10.55 20.50
CA ALA A 262 13.69 9.79 21.72
C ALA A 262 13.26 10.55 22.98
N ASP A 263 13.64 11.82 23.08
CA ASP A 263 13.28 12.72 24.19
C ASP A 263 11.75 12.83 24.34
N SER A 264 11.03 12.83 23.20
CA SER A 264 9.57 12.92 23.21
C SER A 264 8.85 11.66 23.73
N LEU A 265 9.58 10.55 23.90
CA LEU A 265 9.08 9.25 24.32
C LEU A 265 9.76 8.75 25.62
N GLU A 266 10.35 9.64 26.42
CA GLU A 266 11.00 9.27 27.70
C GLU A 266 10.01 8.82 28.79
N HIS A 267 8.72 9.11 28.64
CA HIS A 267 7.72 8.79 29.66
C HIS A 267 7.51 7.27 29.83
N PRO A 268 7.21 6.79 31.05
CA PRO A 268 7.01 5.37 31.35
C PRO A 268 5.90 4.69 30.53
N GLU A 269 4.94 5.46 30.01
CA GLU A 269 3.87 4.96 29.14
C GLU A 269 4.39 4.31 27.85
N TYR A 270 5.61 4.66 27.41
CA TYR A 270 6.22 4.13 26.19
C TYR A 270 7.16 2.93 26.43
N VAL A 271 7.19 2.35 27.63
CA VAL A 271 8.05 1.19 27.94
C VAL A 271 7.78 0.01 27.00
N GLY A 272 6.51 -0.27 26.69
CA GLY A 272 6.15 -1.34 25.76
C GLY A 272 6.67 -1.11 24.34
N PHE A 273 6.61 0.14 23.87
CA PHE A 273 7.20 0.54 22.59
C PHE A 273 8.72 0.34 22.59
N TRP A 274 9.43 0.86 23.59
CA TRP A 274 10.89 0.75 23.65
C TRP A 274 11.37 -0.70 23.76
N HIS A 275 10.64 -1.55 24.48
CA HIS A 275 10.93 -2.97 24.55
C HIS A 275 10.88 -3.62 23.16
N GLY A 276 9.76 -3.46 22.44
CA GLY A 276 9.60 -4.00 21.09
C GLY A 276 10.61 -3.41 20.09
N TYR A 277 10.85 -2.11 20.17
CA TYR A 277 11.85 -1.43 19.33
C TYR A 277 13.26 -2.00 19.53
N ASN A 278 13.70 -2.19 20.78
CA ASN A 278 15.01 -2.74 21.09
C ASN A 278 15.15 -4.20 20.64
N MET A 279 14.11 -5.02 20.83
CA MET A 279 14.09 -6.40 20.32
C MET A 279 14.24 -6.44 18.80
N VAL A 280 13.43 -5.66 18.08
CA VAL A 280 13.49 -5.62 16.61
C VAL A 280 14.85 -5.11 16.13
N LYS A 281 15.43 -4.11 16.79
CA LYS A 281 16.79 -3.64 16.49
C LYS A 281 17.81 -4.75 16.67
N GLU A 282 17.75 -5.50 17.78
CA GLU A 282 18.67 -6.59 18.10
C GLU A 282 18.62 -7.71 17.04
N GLU A 283 17.41 -8.19 16.75
CA GLU A 283 17.16 -9.28 15.81
C GLU A 283 17.54 -8.92 14.36
N ASN A 284 17.57 -7.63 14.03
CA ASN A 284 17.80 -7.13 12.68
C ASN A 284 19.05 -6.24 12.57
N ARG A 285 20.01 -6.40 13.48
CA ARG A 285 21.30 -5.71 13.47
C ARG A 285 22.01 -5.81 12.12
N ASP A 286 21.90 -6.95 11.44
CA ASP A 286 22.48 -7.18 10.11
C ASP A 286 21.90 -6.23 9.06
N LEU A 287 20.58 -6.05 9.05
CA LEU A 287 19.88 -5.16 8.13
C LEU A 287 20.10 -3.69 8.45
N ILE A 288 20.16 -3.34 9.74
CA ILE A 288 20.39 -1.96 10.20
C ILE A 288 21.77 -1.48 9.78
N LYS A 289 22.81 -2.30 9.98
CA LYS A 289 24.17 -1.99 9.50
C LYS A 289 24.19 -1.66 8.01
N LEU A 290 23.45 -2.41 7.18
CA LEU A 290 23.34 -2.11 5.74
C LEU A 290 22.72 -0.72 5.48
N GLY A 291 21.70 -0.33 6.25
CA GLY A 291 21.11 1.01 6.18
C GLY A 291 22.09 2.13 6.60
N GLU A 292 22.84 1.91 7.68
CA GLU A 292 23.86 2.85 8.17
C GLU A 292 24.98 3.08 7.15
N TYR A 293 25.42 2.03 6.44
CA TYR A 293 26.39 2.16 5.34
C TYR A 293 25.80 2.88 4.11
N ALA A 294 24.48 2.78 3.88
CA ALA A 294 23.83 3.46 2.75
C ALA A 294 23.72 4.98 2.94
N LYS A 295 23.63 5.46 4.19
CA LYS A 295 23.58 6.90 4.54
C LYS A 295 24.75 7.74 3.98
N PRO A 296 26.03 7.41 4.25
CA PRO A 296 27.16 8.17 3.72
C PRO A 296 27.25 8.09 2.19
N LEU A 297 26.96 6.92 1.61
CA LEU A 297 26.92 6.74 0.15
C LEU A 297 25.84 7.61 -0.51
N ALA A 298 24.66 7.73 0.08
CA ALA A 298 23.59 8.61 -0.40
C ALA A 298 23.97 10.09 -0.26
N ALA A 299 24.59 10.48 0.85
CA ALA A 299 25.08 11.84 1.09
C ALA A 299 26.17 12.22 0.07
N GLU A 300 27.09 11.30 -0.23
CA GLU A 300 28.16 11.49 -1.22
C GLU A 300 27.59 11.64 -2.64
N ARG A 301 26.65 10.76 -3.04
CA ARG A 301 25.93 10.87 -4.33
C ARG A 301 25.22 12.22 -4.47
N LYS A 302 24.61 12.75 -3.40
CA LYS A 302 23.95 14.06 -3.41
C LYS A 302 24.97 15.20 -3.56
N LYS A 303 26.11 15.14 -2.88
CA LYS A 303 27.22 16.10 -3.03
C LYS A 303 27.73 16.12 -4.47
N THR A 304 27.94 14.96 -5.08
CA THR A 304 28.41 14.83 -6.47
C THR A 304 27.40 15.38 -7.48
N LYS A 305 26.10 15.07 -7.32
CA LYS A 305 25.04 15.65 -8.15
C LYS A 305 24.98 17.18 -8.04
N ASN A 306 25.10 17.72 -6.83
CA ASN A 306 25.12 19.17 -6.62
C ASN A 306 26.35 19.84 -7.22
N ARG A 307 27.53 19.19 -7.14
CA ARG A 307 28.77 19.68 -7.76
C ARG A 307 28.68 19.69 -9.28
N ASN A 308 28.15 18.63 -9.88
CA ASN A 308 27.96 18.52 -11.33
C ASN A 308 26.87 19.48 -11.83
N GLY A 309 25.78 19.68 -11.08
CA GLY A 309 24.76 20.68 -11.40
C GLY A 309 25.27 22.12 -11.34
N ARG A 310 26.18 22.44 -10.40
CA ARG A 310 26.85 23.76 -10.35
C ARG A 310 27.86 23.95 -11.48
N LYS A 311 28.59 22.91 -11.88
CA LYS A 311 29.49 22.95 -13.05
C LYS A 311 28.72 23.14 -14.35
N ALA A 312 27.65 22.38 -14.57
CA ALA A 312 26.79 22.52 -15.75
C ALA A 312 26.11 23.91 -15.82
N LYS A 313 25.73 24.51 -14.67
CA LYS A 313 25.23 25.90 -14.63
C LYS A 313 26.31 26.94 -14.90
N LYS A 314 27.56 26.71 -14.50
CA LYS A 314 28.68 27.60 -14.85
C LYS A 314 29.07 27.49 -16.33
N GLU A 315 29.01 26.29 -16.91
CA GLU A 315 29.35 26.07 -18.33
C GLU A 315 28.24 26.53 -19.30
N MET A 316 26.97 26.60 -18.87
CA MET A 316 25.87 27.20 -19.64
C MET A 316 25.64 28.69 -19.35
N GLY A 317 26.29 29.25 -18.33
CA GLY A 317 26.28 30.68 -18.01
C GLY A 317 27.41 31.39 -18.73
N GLY A 318 27.25 31.59 -20.05
CA GLY A 318 28.16 32.42 -20.83
C GLY A 318 28.29 33.81 -20.21
N GLU A 319 29.52 34.31 -20.17
CA GLU A 319 29.89 35.66 -19.77
C GLU A 319 29.09 36.70 -20.57
N GLY A 320 28.05 37.23 -19.93
CA GLY A 320 27.43 38.50 -20.30
C GLY A 320 27.86 39.55 -19.29
N THR A 321 29.05 40.13 -19.50
CA THR A 321 29.41 41.40 -18.87
C THR A 321 28.52 42.51 -19.42
N THR A 322 27.58 43.00 -18.64
CA THR A 322 26.98 44.33 -18.84
C THR A 322 26.98 45.08 -17.53
N LYS A 323 28.02 45.91 -17.36
CA LYS A 323 27.90 47.18 -16.63
C LYS A 323 26.92 48.05 -17.43
N GLY A 324 25.98 48.71 -16.75
CA GLY A 324 25.11 49.70 -17.38
C GLY A 324 23.95 50.08 -16.49
N ASP A 325 24.08 51.25 -15.86
CA ASP A 325 22.99 52.06 -15.32
C ASP A 325 21.83 52.22 -16.31
N GLY A 326 20.62 52.46 -15.79
CA GLY A 326 19.61 53.21 -16.54
C GLY A 326 18.23 52.55 -16.64
N ASN A 327 17.29 53.21 -15.99
CA ASN A 327 15.84 53.05 -16.06
C ASN A 327 15.31 53.19 -17.52
N LEU A 328 14.32 52.37 -17.92
CA LEU A 328 13.06 52.76 -18.60
C LEU A 328 12.36 51.59 -19.34
N ARG A 329 11.07 51.43 -18.99
CA ARG A 329 9.90 51.01 -19.80
C ARG A 329 9.99 49.83 -20.78
N ALA A 330 9.06 48.88 -20.55
CA ALA A 330 8.59 47.85 -21.47
C ALA A 330 8.14 48.39 -22.85
N PRO A 331 8.03 47.51 -23.86
CA PRO A 331 6.68 47.00 -24.15
C PRO A 331 6.58 45.50 -24.50
N LEU A 332 5.32 45.06 -24.50
CA LEU A 332 4.74 43.74 -24.72
C LEU A 332 5.06 43.08 -26.08
N ALA A 333 4.91 41.75 -26.06
CA ALA A 333 4.42 40.85 -27.12
C ALA A 333 5.45 39.93 -27.82
N GLY A 334 5.25 38.63 -27.61
CA GLY A 334 5.78 37.52 -28.42
C GLY A 334 5.58 36.17 -27.73
N PRO A 335 4.77 35.23 -28.26
CA PRO A 335 4.55 33.93 -27.64
C PRO A 335 5.79 33.02 -27.82
N PRO A 336 6.03 32.06 -26.90
CA PRO A 336 7.25 31.27 -26.90
C PRO A 336 7.30 30.30 -28.10
N ARG A 337 8.39 30.41 -28.88
CA ARG A 337 8.76 29.48 -29.97
C ARG A 337 8.81 28.04 -29.44
N GLN A 338 7.96 27.17 -30.00
CA GLN A 338 8.09 25.71 -29.87
C GLN A 338 9.44 25.27 -30.46
N ARG A 339 10.27 24.63 -29.64
CA ARG A 339 11.47 23.92 -30.11
C ARG A 339 11.05 22.54 -30.62
N GLU A 340 11.07 22.37 -31.94
CA GLU A 340 10.99 21.05 -32.56
C GLU A 340 12.23 20.22 -32.23
N ASN A 341 12.05 19.13 -31.48
CA ASN A 341 13.07 18.10 -31.31
C ASN A 341 13.18 17.27 -32.59
N LYS A 342 14.15 17.59 -33.44
CA LYS A 342 14.59 16.71 -34.54
C LYS A 342 15.44 15.57 -34.00
N PHE A 343 14.82 14.46 -33.59
CA PHE A 343 15.52 13.19 -33.46
C PHE A 343 15.41 12.42 -34.79
N LYS A 344 16.48 12.49 -35.60
CA LYS A 344 16.67 11.64 -36.77
C LYS A 344 16.82 10.18 -36.29
N LYS A 345 15.84 9.33 -36.62
CA LYS A 345 15.97 7.87 -36.51
C LYS A 345 16.18 7.30 -37.92
N ARG A 346 17.41 6.92 -38.24
CA ARG A 346 17.78 6.12 -39.42
C ARG A 346 18.80 5.08 -38.96
N HIS A 347 18.37 3.84 -38.76
CA HIS A 347 18.69 2.75 -39.68
C HIS A 347 18.04 1.44 -39.20
N GLU A 348 17.30 0.85 -40.12
CA GLU A 348 16.83 -0.53 -40.12
C GLU A 348 18.01 -1.50 -40.30
N GLY A 349 17.80 -2.75 -39.89
CA GLY A 349 18.47 -3.89 -40.50
C GLY A 349 18.92 -4.97 -39.53
N LYS A 350 18.02 -5.92 -39.23
CA LYS A 350 18.28 -7.36 -39.38
C LYS A 350 17.00 -8.17 -39.09
N ARG A 351 16.38 -8.62 -40.19
CA ARG A 351 15.47 -9.76 -40.22
C ARG A 351 16.28 -11.05 -40.03
N GLY A 352 15.69 -12.03 -39.37
CA GLY A 352 16.17 -13.41 -39.26
C GLY A 352 15.29 -14.19 -38.30
N VAL A 353 14.10 -14.63 -38.74
CA VAL A 353 13.77 -16.04 -39.04
C VAL A 353 13.49 -16.86 -37.77
N GLY A 354 12.24 -17.30 -37.63
CA GLY A 354 11.84 -18.26 -36.59
C GLY A 354 10.35 -18.25 -36.22
N ALA A 355 9.44 -18.11 -37.19
CA ALA A 355 8.03 -18.43 -36.97
C ALA A 355 7.80 -19.90 -37.37
N VAL A 356 7.46 -20.75 -36.41
CA VAL A 356 6.99 -22.11 -36.65
C VAL A 356 5.46 -22.08 -36.73
N PRO A 357 4.84 -22.50 -37.84
CA PRO A 357 3.41 -22.69 -37.93
C PRO A 357 3.05 -24.12 -37.46
N ILE A 358 2.11 -24.26 -36.54
CA ILE A 358 1.44 -25.55 -36.32
C ILE A 358 0.24 -25.58 -37.26
N ALA A 359 0.40 -26.37 -38.32
CA ALA A 359 -0.62 -26.67 -39.30
C ALA A 359 -1.68 -27.61 -38.72
N ALA A 360 -2.92 -27.32 -39.07
CA ALA A 360 -4.06 -28.21 -38.99
C ALA A 360 -3.84 -29.47 -39.84
N LYS A 361 -4.31 -30.61 -39.33
CA LYS A 361 -4.60 -31.80 -40.13
C LYS A 361 -6.02 -32.22 -39.77
N GLY A 362 -6.92 -32.07 -40.73
CA GLY A 362 -8.30 -32.55 -40.64
C GLY A 362 -8.45 -33.96 -41.21
N ARG A 363 -9.73 -34.37 -41.21
CA ARG A 363 -10.39 -35.60 -41.72
C ARG A 363 -10.60 -36.67 -40.64
N GLU A 364 -11.79 -37.25 -40.45
CA GLU A 364 -13.01 -37.29 -41.29
C GLU A 364 -14.22 -37.76 -40.43
N ASP A 365 -15.39 -37.29 -40.85
CA ASP A 365 -16.71 -37.95 -40.94
C ASP A 365 -17.31 -38.75 -39.78
N GLY A 366 -18.50 -38.31 -39.37
CA GLY A 366 -19.40 -39.03 -38.47
C GLY A 366 -20.74 -38.30 -38.33
N ASN A 367 -21.45 -38.17 -39.44
CA ASN A 367 -22.83 -37.75 -39.56
C ASN A 367 -23.76 -38.72 -38.79
N MET A 368 -24.58 -38.24 -37.85
CA MET A 368 -25.90 -38.80 -37.52
C MET A 368 -26.71 -37.76 -36.74
N ASP A 369 -27.49 -36.98 -37.48
CA ASP A 369 -28.79 -36.51 -36.99
C ASP A 369 -29.70 -37.73 -36.79
N LEU A 370 -30.41 -37.79 -35.67
CA LEU A 370 -31.79 -38.27 -35.61
C LEU A 370 -32.50 -37.62 -34.41
N GLU A 371 -33.68 -37.13 -34.74
CA GLU A 371 -34.65 -36.36 -33.96
C GLU A 371 -35.25 -37.12 -32.77
N ASP A 372 -35.82 -36.33 -31.86
CA ASP A 372 -37.07 -36.51 -31.12
C ASP A 372 -37.43 -37.89 -30.50
N ASP A 373 -37.66 -37.89 -29.17
CA ASP A 373 -39.01 -38.17 -28.64
C ASP A 373 -39.11 -37.92 -27.12
N GLU A 374 -40.07 -37.05 -26.78
CA GLU A 374 -41.12 -37.18 -25.76
C GLU A 374 -40.96 -37.92 -24.41
N LEU A 375 -41.53 -37.25 -23.40
CA LEU A 375 -42.30 -37.77 -22.25
C LEU A 375 -41.58 -38.47 -21.09
N LEU A 376 -41.41 -37.75 -19.97
CA LEU A 376 -42.25 -37.87 -18.76
C LEU A 376 -41.96 -36.76 -17.74
#